data_AF-A0A242CIC7-F1
#
_entry.id   AF-A0A242CIC7-F1
#
_cell.length_a   1.000
_cell.length_b   1.000
_cell.length_c   1.000
_cell.angle_alpha   90.00
_cell.angle_beta   90.00
_cell.angle_gamma   90.00
#
_symmetry.space_group_name_H-M   'P 1'
#
loop_
_entity.id
_entity.type
_entity.pdbx_description
1 polymer ?
#
loop_
_entity_poly.entity_id
_entity_poly.type
_entity_poly.pdbx_seq_one_letter_code
_entity_poly.pdbx_strand_id
1 'polypeptide(L)'
;MSVKKRRKKINFFKRLLLLILVVLMMVIIATRIHDVYAANKATDEEVNDFRVSDLKTTIKETFTPPKDLNVNTPIEKNVTILNDQHQDVFIRVLVLPTIIAKSSGGEDLILPASFKGENPQLAIPFETTNWIDGEDGYFYYTKKLKKGEKSTSLFKQVRIISENINKHYLNAEVTIEIKVEGINTTPFAYRDAWWAGETPTKEPRIGIDTQLKLQIE
;
A
#
# COMPACT_ATOMS: atom_id res chain seq x y z
N MET A 1 -68.10 -54.34 -6.70
CA MET A 1 -67.48 -53.09 -7.22
C MET A 1 -66.59 -52.38 -6.18
N SER A 2 -65.60 -53.08 -5.57
CA SER A 2 -64.91 -52.60 -4.34
C SER A 2 -63.38 -52.47 -4.45
N VAL A 3 -62.70 -53.30 -5.25
CA VAL A 3 -61.22 -53.36 -5.24
C VAL A 3 -60.55 -52.28 -6.12
N LYS A 4 -61.10 -51.96 -7.30
CA LYS A 4 -60.54 -50.92 -8.21
C LYS A 4 -60.61 -49.51 -7.61
N LYS A 5 -61.69 -49.15 -6.89
CA LYS A 5 -61.82 -47.87 -6.18
C LYS A 5 -60.84 -47.75 -5.01
N ARG A 6 -60.61 -48.86 -4.28
CA ARG A 6 -59.64 -48.92 -3.16
C ARG A 6 -58.20 -48.77 -3.66
N ARG A 7 -57.81 -49.43 -4.76
CA ARG A 7 -56.50 -49.25 -5.42
C ARG A 7 -56.30 -47.83 -5.98
N LYS A 8 -57.32 -47.23 -6.61
CA LYS A 8 -57.25 -45.81 -7.06
C LYS A 8 -57.10 -44.83 -5.89
N LYS A 9 -57.83 -45.03 -4.78
CA LYS A 9 -57.66 -44.22 -3.55
C LYS A 9 -56.24 -44.38 -2.96
N ILE A 10 -55.70 -45.61 -2.88
CA ILE A 10 -54.34 -45.85 -2.39
C ILE A 10 -53.30 -45.17 -3.28
N ASN A 11 -53.45 -45.23 -4.61
CA ASN A 11 -52.53 -44.56 -5.53
C ASN A 11 -52.67 -43.03 -5.48
N PHE A 12 -53.87 -42.52 -5.22
CA PHE A 12 -54.11 -41.08 -4.98
C PHE A 12 -53.46 -40.63 -3.67
N PHE A 13 -53.63 -41.36 -2.57
CA PHE A 13 -52.97 -41.07 -1.29
C PHE A 13 -51.44 -41.19 -1.38
N LYS A 14 -50.90 -42.15 -2.15
CA LYS A 14 -49.45 -42.24 -2.40
C LYS A 14 -48.93 -41.05 -3.21
N ARG A 15 -49.65 -40.61 -4.24
CA ARG A 15 -49.28 -39.42 -5.03
C ARG A 15 -49.39 -38.13 -4.22
N LEU A 16 -50.41 -38.04 -3.36
CA LEU A 16 -50.60 -36.93 -2.43
C LEU A 16 -49.49 -36.89 -1.37
N LEU A 17 -49.12 -38.05 -0.79
CA LEU A 17 -48.01 -38.19 0.13
C LEU A 17 -46.68 -37.79 -0.53
N LEU A 18 -46.47 -38.20 -1.79
CA LEU A 18 -45.26 -37.89 -2.55
C LEU A 18 -45.18 -36.39 -2.88
N LEU A 19 -46.31 -35.76 -3.23
CA LEU A 19 -46.39 -34.31 -3.41
C LEU A 19 -46.10 -33.55 -2.12
N ILE A 20 -46.63 -34.00 -0.99
CA ILE A 20 -46.36 -33.40 0.33
C ILE A 20 -44.87 -33.50 0.67
N LEU A 21 -44.24 -34.66 0.41
CA LEU A 21 -42.80 -34.85 0.61
C LEU A 21 -41.94 -33.93 -0.25
N VAL A 22 -42.30 -33.75 -1.53
CA VAL A 22 -41.60 -32.84 -2.44
C VAL A 22 -41.74 -31.38 -1.99
N VAL A 23 -42.93 -30.97 -1.57
CA VAL A 23 -43.16 -29.62 -1.02
C VAL A 23 -42.37 -29.42 0.27
N LEU A 24 -42.35 -30.41 1.17
CA LEU A 24 -41.56 -30.35 2.41
C LEU A 24 -40.06 -30.20 2.10
N MET A 25 -39.56 -30.92 1.09
CA MET A 25 -38.17 -30.83 0.65
C MET A 25 -37.85 -29.46 0.04
N MET A 26 -38.76 -28.86 -0.74
CA MET A 26 -38.58 -27.49 -1.26
C MET A 26 -38.59 -26.44 -0.15
N VAL A 27 -39.42 -26.60 0.89
CA VAL A 27 -39.41 -25.72 2.07
C VAL A 27 -38.08 -25.82 2.81
N ILE A 28 -37.54 -27.03 3.00
CA ILE A 28 -36.22 -27.23 3.62
C ILE A 28 -35.13 -26.53 2.78
N ILE A 29 -35.13 -26.69 1.45
CA ILE A 29 -34.15 -26.02 0.57
C ILE A 29 -34.29 -24.49 0.65
N ALA A 30 -35.52 -23.95 0.64
CA ALA A 30 -35.75 -22.51 0.73
C ALA A 30 -35.28 -21.91 2.07
N THR A 31 -35.44 -22.62 3.19
CA THR A 31 -34.90 -22.17 4.49
C THR A 31 -33.37 -22.17 4.52
N ARG A 32 -32.72 -23.14 3.87
CA ARG A 32 -31.25 -23.21 3.78
C ARG A 32 -30.65 -22.09 2.92
N ILE A 33 -31.35 -21.60 1.91
CA ILE A 33 -30.87 -20.48 1.08
C ILE A 33 -30.69 -19.20 1.90
N HIS A 34 -31.53 -18.98 2.92
CA HIS A 34 -31.43 -17.80 3.80
C HIS A 34 -30.20 -17.88 4.72
N ASP A 35 -29.87 -19.06 5.24
CA ASP A 35 -28.65 -19.30 6.02
C ASP A 35 -27.39 -19.16 5.17
N VAL A 36 -27.42 -19.59 3.90
CA VAL A 36 -26.30 -19.44 2.96
C VAL A 36 -26.11 -17.98 2.53
N TYR A 37 -27.19 -17.21 2.36
CA TYR A 37 -27.10 -15.79 2.04
C TYR A 37 -26.58 -14.97 3.22
N ALA A 38 -26.92 -15.38 4.45
CA ALA A 38 -26.34 -14.82 5.67
C ALA A 38 -24.89 -15.28 5.87
N ALA A 39 -24.54 -16.54 5.61
CA ALA A 39 -23.17 -17.04 5.72
C ALA A 39 -22.23 -16.39 4.68
N ASN A 40 -22.67 -16.22 3.43
CA ASN A 40 -21.89 -15.52 2.40
C ASN A 40 -21.83 -14.00 2.60
N LYS A 41 -22.75 -13.40 3.38
CA LYS A 41 -22.62 -12.00 3.85
C LYS A 41 -21.89 -11.87 5.19
N ALA A 42 -21.84 -12.92 5.99
CA ALA A 42 -21.11 -12.98 7.25
C ALA A 42 -19.64 -13.37 7.06
N THR A 43 -19.25 -13.74 5.84
CA THR A 43 -17.86 -13.89 5.40
C THR A 43 -17.41 -12.71 4.53
N ASP A 44 -17.78 -11.48 4.90
CA ASP A 44 -17.21 -10.28 4.28
C ASP A 44 -17.05 -9.10 5.25
N GLU A 45 -17.00 -9.40 6.55
CA GLU A 45 -16.04 -8.74 7.42
C GLU A 45 -14.96 -9.78 7.76
N GLU A 46 -14.20 -10.20 6.74
CA GLU A 46 -12.80 -10.39 7.02
C GLU A 46 -12.30 -9.01 7.45
N VAL A 47 -12.35 -8.77 8.76
CA VAL A 47 -11.38 -7.91 9.42
C VAL A 47 -10.07 -8.51 8.96
N ASN A 48 -9.54 -7.90 7.91
CA ASN A 48 -8.18 -8.02 7.50
C ASN A 48 -7.40 -7.41 8.66
N ASP A 49 -7.31 -8.18 9.75
CA ASP A 49 -6.26 -8.07 10.73
C ASP A 49 -5.04 -8.62 10.01
N PHE A 50 -4.62 -7.86 8.97
CA PHE A 50 -3.25 -7.84 8.55
C PHE A 50 -2.53 -7.62 9.86
N ARG A 51 -1.85 -8.66 10.33
CA ARG A 51 -0.81 -8.51 11.33
C ARG A 51 0.24 -7.63 10.65
N VAL A 52 0.00 -6.32 10.64
CA VAL A 52 1.02 -5.31 10.52
C VAL A 52 1.87 -5.63 11.73
N SER A 53 2.90 -6.44 11.53
CA SER A 53 4.01 -6.52 12.48
C SER A 53 4.31 -5.07 12.81
N ASP A 54 4.20 -4.74 14.09
CA ASP A 54 4.16 -3.38 14.67
C ASP A 54 5.54 -2.70 14.52
N LEU A 55 6.10 -2.76 13.31
CA LEU A 55 7.36 -2.19 12.83
C LEU A 55 7.13 -0.69 12.71
N LYS A 56 7.15 -0.02 13.85
CA LYS A 56 7.23 1.43 13.89
C LYS A 56 8.61 1.79 13.37
N THR A 57 8.65 2.64 12.37
CA THR A 57 9.88 3.32 11.96
C THR A 57 9.52 4.78 11.99
N THR A 58 10.28 5.55 12.75
CA THR A 58 9.98 6.98 12.91
C THR A 58 10.74 7.76 11.86
N ILE A 59 10.01 8.47 11.00
CA ILE A 59 10.59 9.48 10.12
C ILE A 59 11.06 10.63 11.00
N LYS A 60 12.35 10.94 10.94
CA LYS A 60 12.92 12.15 11.52
C LYS A 60 13.20 13.12 10.39
N GLU A 61 12.31 14.10 10.26
CA GLU A 61 12.49 15.21 9.35
C GLU A 61 12.87 16.50 10.09
N THR A 62 13.75 17.27 9.47
CA THR A 62 13.91 18.68 9.79
C THR A 62 13.48 19.44 8.54
N PHE A 63 12.40 20.20 8.66
CA PHE A 63 11.83 21.02 7.60
C PHE A 63 11.78 22.46 8.06
N THR A 64 12.46 23.33 7.31
CA THR A 64 12.39 24.78 7.53
C THR A 64 11.53 25.35 6.41
N PRO A 65 10.23 25.58 6.64
CA PRO A 65 9.34 26.10 5.59
C PRO A 65 9.87 27.47 5.12
N PRO A 66 10.07 27.67 3.81
CA PRO A 66 10.51 28.95 3.30
C PRO A 66 9.39 29.98 3.49
N LYS A 67 9.77 31.19 3.90
CA LYS A 67 8.82 32.30 4.12
C LYS A 67 8.21 32.81 2.81
N ASP A 68 8.96 32.65 1.70
CA ASP A 68 8.56 32.93 0.33
C ASP A 68 9.06 31.80 -0.58
N LEU A 69 8.19 31.29 -1.46
CA LEU A 69 8.53 30.25 -2.43
C LEU A 69 9.29 30.88 -3.62
N ASN A 70 10.58 31.12 -3.42
CA ASN A 70 11.46 31.60 -4.48
C ASN A 70 11.89 30.43 -5.37
N VAL A 71 11.55 30.53 -6.65
CA VAL A 71 11.95 29.58 -7.69
C VAL A 71 13.48 29.42 -7.70
N ASN A 72 13.97 28.19 -7.93
CA ASN A 72 15.40 27.82 -7.90
C ASN A 72 16.11 27.97 -6.55
N THR A 73 15.41 28.34 -5.47
CA THR A 73 16.00 28.34 -4.12
C THR A 73 15.87 26.96 -3.49
N PRO A 74 16.95 26.39 -2.90
CA PRO A 74 16.84 25.14 -2.16
C PRO A 74 15.92 25.28 -0.94
N ILE A 75 14.94 24.40 -0.86
CA ILE A 75 14.10 24.19 0.32
C ILE A 75 14.75 23.10 1.16
N GLU A 76 15.19 23.43 2.38
CA GLU A 76 15.79 22.45 3.28
C GLU A 76 14.75 21.45 3.79
N LYS A 77 14.98 20.17 3.50
CA LYS A 77 14.21 19.05 4.01
C LYS A 77 15.15 17.87 4.16
N ASN A 78 15.57 17.61 5.40
CA ASN A 78 16.47 16.50 5.72
C ASN A 78 15.64 15.29 6.16
N VAL A 79 15.63 14.23 5.34
CA VAL A 79 14.84 13.02 5.61
C VAL A 79 15.76 11.89 6.08
N THR A 80 15.61 11.49 7.35
CA THR A 80 16.32 10.34 7.93
C THR A 80 15.31 9.39 8.59
N ILE A 81 15.62 8.10 8.58
CA ILE A 81 14.77 7.07 9.19
C ILE A 81 15.47 6.55 10.45
N LEU A 82 14.77 6.55 11.58
CA LEU A 82 15.21 5.95 12.84
C LEU A 82 14.55 4.59 13.02
N ASN A 83 15.35 3.56 13.30
CA ASN A 83 14.83 2.30 13.80
C ASN A 83 14.53 2.44 15.31
N ASP A 84 13.26 2.59 15.68
CA ASP A 84 12.81 2.62 17.07
C ASP A 84 12.43 1.23 17.62
N GLN A 85 12.59 0.18 16.79
CA GLN A 85 12.24 -1.19 17.13
C GLN A 85 13.30 -1.88 17.97
N HIS A 86 12.90 -2.99 18.58
CA HIS A 86 13.81 -3.84 19.35
C HIS A 86 14.63 -4.82 18.49
N GLN A 87 14.37 -4.88 17.18
CA GLN A 87 15.01 -5.79 16.23
C GLN A 87 15.65 -5.01 15.08
N ASP A 88 16.61 -5.64 14.39
CA ASP A 88 17.20 -5.09 13.18
C ASP A 88 16.15 -5.04 12.05
N VAL A 89 16.20 -3.98 11.24
CA VAL A 89 15.24 -3.78 10.14
C VAL A 89 15.94 -3.40 8.84
N PHE A 90 15.41 -3.87 7.73
CA PHE A 90 15.60 -3.25 6.42
C PHE A 90 14.47 -2.25 6.16
N ILE A 91 14.76 -1.19 5.41
CA ILE A 91 13.77 -0.15 5.11
C ILE A 91 13.71 0.20 3.63
N ARG A 92 12.52 0.55 3.17
CA ARG A 92 12.29 1.25 1.90
C ARG A 92 11.42 2.48 2.12
N VAL A 93 11.56 3.46 1.24
CA VAL A 93 10.91 4.77 1.37
C VAL A 93 10.25 5.16 0.05
N LEU A 94 8.99 5.54 0.12
CA LEU A 94 8.23 6.16 -0.95
C LEU A 94 8.22 7.68 -0.77
N VAL A 95 8.52 8.42 -1.82
CA VAL A 95 8.55 9.89 -1.84
C VAL A 95 7.38 10.40 -2.68
N LEU A 96 6.44 11.08 -2.04
CA LEU A 96 5.18 11.55 -2.64
C LEU A 96 5.12 13.08 -2.61
N PRO A 97 5.66 13.75 -3.64
CA PRO A 97 5.48 15.18 -3.81
C PRO A 97 4.05 15.52 -4.22
N THR A 98 3.57 16.68 -3.79
CA THR A 98 2.29 17.27 -4.21
C THR A 98 2.46 18.77 -4.28
N ILE A 99 1.90 19.38 -5.33
CA ILE A 99 1.86 20.83 -5.50
C ILE A 99 0.40 21.24 -5.60
N ILE A 100 -0.06 22.13 -4.73
CA ILE A 100 -1.45 22.59 -4.68
C ILE A 100 -1.50 24.10 -4.87
N ALA A 101 -2.12 24.57 -5.95
CA ALA A 101 -2.46 25.98 -6.10
C ALA A 101 -3.76 26.28 -5.35
N LYS A 102 -3.65 27.09 -4.29
CA LYS A 102 -4.79 27.55 -3.49
C LYS A 102 -5.59 28.60 -4.27
N SER A 103 -6.91 28.40 -4.36
CA SER A 103 -7.82 29.37 -4.98
C SER A 103 -8.52 30.21 -3.91
N SER A 104 -8.53 31.54 -4.07
CA SER A 104 -9.13 32.47 -3.09
C SER A 104 -10.66 32.43 -3.02
N GLY A 105 -11.33 31.53 -3.74
CA GLY A 105 -12.79 31.42 -3.78
C GLY A 105 -13.33 30.21 -4.56
N GLY A 106 -12.52 29.16 -4.75
CA GLY A 106 -12.87 27.95 -5.49
C GLY A 106 -12.13 26.72 -4.95
N GLU A 107 -12.20 25.59 -5.65
CA GLU A 107 -11.49 24.36 -5.26
C GLU A 107 -9.97 24.48 -5.47
N ASP A 108 -9.21 23.80 -4.60
CA ASP A 108 -7.77 23.67 -4.69
C ASP A 108 -7.38 22.91 -5.97
N LEU A 109 -6.42 23.44 -6.73
CA LEU A 109 -5.95 22.82 -7.97
C LEU A 109 -4.67 22.01 -7.69
N ILE A 110 -4.74 20.69 -7.94
CA ILE A 110 -3.56 19.82 -7.90
C ILE A 110 -2.75 20.01 -9.20
N LEU A 111 -1.48 20.37 -9.05
CA LEU A 111 -0.54 20.57 -10.14
C LEU A 111 0.42 19.38 -10.26
N PRO A 112 0.97 19.13 -11.47
CA PRO A 112 2.07 18.18 -11.64
C PRO A 112 3.21 18.45 -10.66
N ALA A 113 3.72 17.38 -10.03
CA ALA A 113 4.68 17.48 -8.94
C ALA A 113 5.80 16.44 -9.06
N SER A 114 6.22 16.07 -10.27
CA SER A 114 7.19 14.97 -10.42
C SER A 114 8.64 15.40 -10.16
N PHE A 115 9.46 14.48 -9.65
CA PHE A 115 10.93 14.60 -9.59
C PHE A 115 11.66 13.65 -10.55
N LYS A 116 10.93 12.90 -11.38
CA LYS A 116 11.43 11.95 -12.40
C LYS A 116 10.62 12.04 -13.70
N GLY A 117 11.15 11.48 -14.78
CA GLY A 117 10.49 11.43 -16.08
C GLY A 117 10.69 12.70 -16.92
N GLU A 118 9.88 12.86 -17.96
CA GLU A 118 9.93 14.02 -18.85
C GLU A 118 9.34 15.26 -18.15
N ASN A 119 10.08 16.38 -18.18
CA ASN A 119 9.71 17.67 -17.58
C ASN A 119 9.35 17.61 -16.08
N PRO A 120 10.26 17.19 -15.19
CA PRO A 120 10.02 17.17 -13.75
C PRO A 120 9.88 18.60 -13.18
N GLN A 121 8.97 18.81 -12.24
CA GLN A 121 8.79 20.11 -11.56
C GLN A 121 9.75 20.27 -10.38
N LEU A 122 10.24 19.16 -9.83
CA LEU A 122 11.10 19.14 -8.65
C LEU A 122 12.45 18.50 -8.97
N ALA A 123 13.52 19.08 -8.43
CA ALA A 123 14.83 18.48 -8.38
C ALA A 123 15.13 18.06 -6.93
N ILE A 124 15.25 16.76 -6.71
CA ILE A 124 15.60 16.17 -5.41
C ILE A 124 16.94 15.42 -5.57
N PRO A 125 18.04 15.95 -5.01
CA PRO A 125 19.34 15.28 -5.01
C PRO A 125 19.34 14.17 -3.96
N PHE A 126 18.93 12.97 -4.38
CA PHE A 126 18.98 11.77 -3.55
C PHE A 126 20.43 11.36 -3.24
N GLU A 127 20.64 10.86 -2.04
CA GLU A 127 21.86 10.15 -1.65
C GLU A 127 21.90 8.81 -2.40
N THR A 128 23.07 8.39 -2.91
CA THR A 128 23.18 7.20 -3.78
C THR A 128 24.18 6.17 -3.29
N THR A 129 24.87 6.43 -2.17
CA THR A 129 25.85 5.52 -1.56
C THR A 129 25.16 4.40 -0.81
N ASN A 130 24.14 4.73 -0.01
CA ASN A 130 23.42 3.74 0.82
C ASN A 130 21.93 3.64 0.46
N TRP A 131 21.49 4.42 -0.51
CA TRP A 131 20.13 4.41 -1.02
C TRP A 131 20.16 4.10 -2.51
N ILE A 132 19.27 3.20 -2.94
CA ILE A 132 19.10 2.85 -4.35
C ILE A 132 17.64 3.06 -4.72
N ASP A 133 17.41 3.80 -5.80
CA ASP A 133 16.10 3.88 -6.45
C ASP A 133 15.74 2.50 -7.03
N GLY A 134 14.65 1.88 -6.60
CA GLY A 134 14.24 0.56 -7.07
C GLY A 134 13.54 0.56 -8.42
N GLU A 135 13.30 1.74 -9.01
CA GLU A 135 12.49 1.93 -10.24
C GLU A 135 11.06 1.35 -10.13
N ASP A 136 10.57 1.18 -8.91
CA ASP A 136 9.24 0.67 -8.55
C ASP A 136 8.46 1.67 -7.67
N GLY A 137 8.96 2.91 -7.58
CA GLY A 137 8.45 3.96 -6.71
C GLY A 137 9.15 4.05 -5.36
N TYR A 138 9.91 3.03 -4.95
CA TYR A 138 10.59 3.00 -3.66
C TYR A 138 12.09 3.24 -3.79
N PHE A 139 12.64 3.94 -2.79
CA PHE A 139 14.07 4.00 -2.52
C PHE A 139 14.41 3.02 -1.40
N TYR A 140 15.41 2.17 -1.62
CA TYR A 140 15.80 1.11 -0.70
C TYR A 140 17.07 1.51 0.04
N TYR A 141 17.04 1.46 1.38
CA TYR A 141 18.27 1.61 2.16
C TYR A 141 19.01 0.29 2.16
N THR A 142 20.26 0.29 1.73
CA THR A 142 20.99 -0.94 1.46
C THR A 142 21.71 -1.51 2.68
N LYS A 143 21.46 -0.97 3.87
CA LYS A 143 22.03 -1.47 5.13
C LYS A 143 20.93 -1.85 6.11
N LYS A 144 21.16 -2.88 6.93
CA LYS A 144 20.30 -3.13 8.10
C LYS A 144 20.48 -2.00 9.11
N LEU A 145 19.38 -1.52 9.67
CA LEU A 145 19.39 -0.58 10.78
C LEU A 145 19.21 -1.36 12.08
N LYS A 146 20.20 -1.28 12.96
CA LYS A 146 20.08 -1.83 14.32
C LYS A 146 19.13 -1.00 15.17
N LYS A 147 18.71 -1.56 16.31
CA LYS A 147 17.92 -0.81 17.31
C LYS A 147 18.59 0.54 17.63
N GLY A 148 17.84 1.63 17.46
CA GLY A 148 18.28 2.99 17.75
C GLY A 148 19.17 3.62 16.67
N GLU A 149 19.51 2.89 15.61
CA GLU A 149 20.31 3.40 14.50
C GLU A 149 19.46 4.25 13.55
N LYS A 150 20.12 5.23 12.92
CA LYS A 150 19.52 6.09 11.90
C LYS A 150 20.15 5.79 10.55
N SER A 151 19.33 5.81 9.50
CA SER A 151 19.82 5.81 8.13
C SER A 151 20.67 7.05 7.85
N THR A 152 21.46 7.00 6.78
CA THR A 152 21.90 8.24 6.12
C THR A 152 20.68 9.00 5.61
N SER A 153 20.83 10.31 5.43
CA SER A 153 19.79 11.15 4.86
C SER A 153 19.46 10.68 3.43
N LEU A 154 18.19 10.46 3.12
CA LEU A 154 17.74 10.11 1.77
C LEU A 154 17.91 11.31 0.83
N PHE A 155 17.56 12.51 1.29
CA PHE A 155 17.86 13.78 0.66
C PHE A 155 17.82 14.89 1.72
N LYS A 156 18.48 16.02 1.43
CA LYS A 156 18.61 17.16 2.36
C LYS A 156 17.91 18.43 1.89
N GLN A 157 17.55 18.49 0.61
CA GLN A 157 16.97 19.68 0.01
C GLN A 157 16.11 19.30 -1.17
N VAL A 158 15.22 20.21 -1.56
CA VAL A 158 14.42 20.11 -2.78
C VAL A 158 14.43 21.45 -3.49
N ARG A 159 14.42 21.44 -4.82
CA ARG A 159 14.35 22.66 -5.64
C ARG A 159 13.18 22.56 -6.61
N ILE A 160 12.58 23.69 -6.93
CA ILE A 160 11.63 23.80 -8.03
C ILE A 160 12.40 24.11 -9.30
N ILE A 161 12.11 23.39 -10.38
CA ILE A 161 12.74 23.57 -11.70
C ILE A 161 11.97 24.65 -12.44
N SER A 162 12.54 25.86 -12.53
CA SER A 162 11.88 27.03 -13.15
C SER A 162 11.38 26.80 -14.57
N GLU A 163 12.11 26.00 -15.35
CA GLU A 163 11.83 25.76 -16.77
C GLU A 163 10.56 24.91 -16.98
N ASN A 164 10.16 24.13 -15.98
CA ASN A 164 9.04 23.17 -16.06
C ASN A 164 7.81 23.63 -15.28
N ILE A 165 7.80 24.88 -14.81
CA ILE A 165 6.67 25.51 -14.12
C ILE A 165 6.15 26.71 -14.91
N ASN A 166 4.90 27.07 -14.68
CA ASN A 166 4.25 28.21 -15.33
C ASN A 166 3.48 29.07 -14.30
N LYS A 167 2.74 30.08 -14.76
CA LYS A 167 1.99 31.00 -13.90
C LYS A 167 0.99 30.34 -12.93
N HIS A 168 0.55 29.11 -13.20
CA HIS A 168 -0.36 28.38 -12.31
C HIS A 168 0.31 27.92 -11.02
N TYR A 169 1.64 27.85 -10.99
CA TYR A 169 2.43 27.46 -9.81
C TYR A 169 2.70 28.65 -8.86
N LEU A 170 2.35 29.88 -9.26
CA LEU A 170 2.48 31.06 -8.41
C LEU A 170 1.58 30.90 -7.18
N ASN A 171 2.15 31.06 -5.98
CA ASN A 171 1.49 30.86 -4.68
C ASN A 171 1.00 29.41 -4.42
N ALA A 172 1.49 28.43 -5.18
CA ALA A 172 1.19 27.03 -4.89
C ALA A 172 1.97 26.54 -3.66
N GLU A 173 1.36 25.66 -2.88
CA GLU A 173 1.96 24.99 -1.74
C GLU A 173 2.62 23.69 -2.19
N VAL A 174 3.90 23.49 -1.84
CA VAL A 174 4.63 22.25 -2.12
C VAL A 174 4.69 21.40 -0.85
N THR A 175 4.13 20.20 -0.91
CA THR A 175 4.23 19.18 0.14
C THR A 175 5.02 17.99 -0.38
N ILE A 176 5.88 17.41 0.47
CA ILE A 176 6.60 16.17 0.15
C ILE A 176 6.36 15.21 1.29
N GLU A 177 5.42 14.31 1.07
CA GLU A 177 5.10 13.24 1.99
C GLU A 177 6.11 12.09 1.83
N ILE A 178 6.53 11.54 2.96
CA ILE A 178 7.46 10.41 3.02
C ILE A 178 6.72 9.26 3.67
N LYS A 179 6.67 8.11 3.01
CA LYS A 179 6.15 6.87 3.60
C LYS A 179 7.29 5.89 3.71
N VAL A 180 7.43 5.27 4.88
CA VAL A 180 8.49 4.32 5.18
C VAL A 180 7.86 2.96 5.46
N GLU A 181 8.50 1.93 4.94
CA GLU A 181 8.19 0.55 5.27
C GLU A 181 9.45 -0.11 5.81
N GLY A 182 9.37 -0.60 7.04
CA GLY A 182 10.40 -1.41 7.66
C GLY A 182 10.00 -2.88 7.65
N ILE A 183 10.97 -3.77 7.45
CA ILE A 183 10.81 -5.22 7.58
C ILE A 183 11.95 -5.78 8.43
N ASN A 184 11.69 -6.80 9.23
CA ASN A 184 12.76 -7.45 9.99
C ASN A 184 13.79 -8.13 9.06
N THR A 185 14.97 -8.45 9.59
CA THR A 185 16.03 -9.10 8.82
C THR A 185 15.93 -10.63 8.79
N THR A 186 14.74 -11.21 9.00
CA THR A 186 14.52 -12.66 8.83
C THR A 186 14.87 -13.03 7.38
N PRO A 187 15.55 -14.17 7.14
CA PRO A 187 15.96 -14.55 5.79
C PRO A 187 14.84 -14.40 4.76
N PHE A 188 15.06 -13.52 3.79
CA PHE A 188 14.19 -13.23 2.65
C PHE A 188 12.81 -12.63 2.96
N ALA A 189 12.49 -12.28 4.21
CA ALA A 189 11.20 -11.65 4.56
C ALA A 189 10.93 -10.34 3.80
N TYR A 190 12.01 -9.60 3.46
CA TYR A 190 11.91 -8.41 2.62
C TYR A 190 11.46 -8.73 1.18
N ARG A 191 11.78 -9.91 0.63
CA ARG A 191 11.30 -10.31 -0.69
C ARG A 191 9.81 -10.62 -0.65
N ASP A 192 9.37 -11.32 0.39
CA ASP A 192 7.95 -11.61 0.61
C ASP A 192 7.13 -10.32 0.69
N ALA A 193 7.62 -9.36 1.49
CA ALA A 193 6.95 -8.07 1.68
C ALA A 193 7.02 -7.17 0.45
N TRP A 194 8.18 -7.04 -0.19
CA TRP A 194 8.42 -5.99 -1.19
C TRP A 194 8.26 -6.45 -2.62
N TRP A 195 8.48 -7.73 -2.89
CA TRP A 195 8.52 -8.32 -4.23
C TRP A 195 7.67 -9.59 -4.34
N ALA A 196 6.66 -9.75 -3.47
CA ALA A 196 5.74 -10.88 -3.47
C ALA A 196 6.44 -12.26 -3.42
N GLY A 197 7.58 -12.34 -2.74
CA GLY A 197 8.39 -13.55 -2.59
C GLY A 197 9.31 -13.84 -3.78
N GLU A 198 9.27 -13.03 -4.84
CA GLU A 198 10.11 -13.22 -6.01
C GLU A 198 11.54 -12.71 -5.78
N THR A 199 12.49 -13.37 -6.44
CA THR A 199 13.87 -12.85 -6.55
C THR A 199 13.93 -11.89 -7.75
N PRO A 200 14.35 -10.63 -7.57
CA PRO A 200 14.43 -9.69 -8.67
C PRO A 200 15.38 -10.19 -9.77
N THR A 201 14.97 -9.96 -11.02
CA THR A 201 15.72 -10.38 -12.22
C THR A 201 16.17 -9.21 -13.07
N LYS A 202 15.94 -7.98 -12.62
CA LYS A 202 16.32 -6.75 -13.33
C LYS A 202 17.00 -5.80 -12.36
N GLU A 203 18.02 -5.10 -12.87
CA GLU A 203 18.57 -3.94 -12.18
C GLU A 203 17.52 -2.83 -12.12
N PRO A 204 17.57 -1.97 -11.08
CA PRO A 204 18.55 -1.96 -9.97
C PRO A 204 18.24 -2.93 -8.81
N ARG A 205 17.12 -3.67 -8.91
CA ARG A 205 16.64 -4.53 -7.81
C ARG A 205 17.47 -5.78 -7.57
N ILE A 206 18.19 -6.30 -8.57
CA ILE A 206 19.21 -7.35 -8.36
C ILE A 206 20.30 -6.84 -7.40
N GLY A 207 20.83 -5.65 -7.65
CA GLY A 207 21.84 -5.03 -6.79
C GLY A 207 21.35 -4.82 -5.36
N ILE A 208 20.11 -4.35 -5.20
CA ILE A 208 19.47 -4.20 -3.88
C ILE A 208 19.39 -5.55 -3.17
N ASP A 209 18.81 -6.56 -3.82
CA ASP A 209 18.65 -7.90 -3.26
C ASP A 209 19.99 -8.51 -2.80
N THR A 210 21.01 -8.37 -3.65
CA THR A 210 22.36 -8.87 -3.36
C THR A 210 22.93 -8.24 -2.10
N GLN A 211 22.77 -6.92 -1.92
CA GLN A 211 23.27 -6.21 -0.73
C GLN A 211 22.53 -6.60 0.54
N LEU A 212 21.20 -6.71 0.49
CA LEU A 212 20.39 -7.06 1.66
C LEU A 212 20.65 -8.51 2.09
N LYS A 213 20.73 -9.43 1.13
CA LYS A 213 21.02 -10.85 1.39
C LYS A 213 22.33 -11.08 2.15
N LEU A 214 23.37 -10.29 1.87
CA LEU A 214 24.67 -10.40 2.55
C LEU A 214 24.64 -10.02 4.04
N GLN A 215 23.56 -9.39 4.50
CA GLN A 215 23.41 -8.88 5.87
C GLN A 215 22.47 -9.70 6.74
N ILE A 216 21.92 -10.77 6.16
CA ILE A 216 21.10 -11.77 6.85
C ILE A 216 22.07 -12.74 7.52
N GLU A 217 21.94 -12.88 8.84
CA GLU A 217 22.69 -13.84 9.66
C GLU A 217 22.04 -15.22 9.65
#